data_AF-A0A3B8Q0W9-F1
#
_entry.id   AF-A0A3B8Q0W9-F1
#
_cell.length_a   1.000
_cell.length_b   1.000
_cell.length_c   1.000
_cell.angle_alpha   90.00
_cell.angle_beta   90.00
_cell.angle_gamma   90.00
#
_symmetry.space_group_name_H-M   'P 1'
#
loop_
_entity.id
_entity.type
_entity.pdbx_description
1 polymer ?
#
loop_
_entity_poly.entity_id
_entity_poly.type
_entity_poly.pdbx_seq_one_letter_code
_entity_poly.pdbx_strand_id
1 'polypeptide(L)' 'MNEIVSTHLVASSDAHRLATKREVARFLQVTPRTIETYQRLGLPHYRLGSRRNRYDLSAVQRWLETRAQL' A
#
# COMPACT_ATOMS: atom_id res chain seq x y z
N MET A 1 25.34 -26.61 4.22
CA MET A 1 25.01 -26.32 2.81
C MET A 1 23.51 -26.37 2.69
N ASN A 2 22.93 -25.35 2.04
CA ASN A 2 21.59 -25.32 1.42
C ASN A 2 20.39 -25.21 2.41
N GLU A 3 19.44 -24.28 2.30
CA GLU A 3 19.03 -23.36 1.23
C GLU A 3 18.39 -22.09 1.85
N ILE A 4 18.83 -20.90 1.44
CA ILE A 4 18.08 -19.66 1.64
C ILE A 4 16.95 -19.68 0.63
N VAL A 5 15.76 -20.12 1.02
CA VAL A 5 14.55 -19.95 0.18
C VAL A 5 14.04 -18.52 0.38
N SER A 6 14.80 -17.57 -0.15
CA SER A 6 14.32 -16.23 -0.49
C SER A 6 13.50 -16.35 -1.77
N THR A 7 12.22 -16.72 -1.66
CA THR A 7 11.34 -16.75 -2.83
C THR A 7 9.91 -16.45 -2.40
N HIS A 8 9.51 -15.18 -2.47
CA HIS A 8 8.15 -14.76 -2.84
C HIS A 8 8.17 -13.31 -3.34
N LEU A 9 8.93 -13.07 -4.41
CA LEU A 9 8.68 -11.96 -5.34
C LEU A 9 7.56 -12.42 -6.28
N VAL A 10 6.32 -12.37 -5.80
CA VAL A 10 5.13 -12.37 -6.68
C VAL A 10 4.83 -10.93 -7.03
N ALA A 11 5.65 -10.38 -7.92
CA ALA A 11 5.28 -9.24 -8.71
C ALA A 11 4.54 -9.73 -9.97
N SER A 12 3.51 -8.98 -10.36
CA SER A 12 2.89 -8.96 -11.69
C SER A 12 1.72 -9.93 -11.91
N SER A 13 0.50 -9.46 -11.60
CA SER A 13 -0.74 -9.66 -12.40
C SER A 13 -2.00 -8.96 -11.85
N ASP A 14 -1.97 -8.29 -10.70
CA ASP A 14 -3.14 -7.60 -10.11
C ASP A 14 -3.13 -6.07 -10.35
N ALA A 15 -2.80 -5.63 -11.56
CA ALA A 15 -2.55 -4.21 -11.87
C ALA A 15 -3.74 -3.24 -11.63
N HIS A 16 -4.93 -3.73 -11.24
CA HIS A 16 -6.09 -2.89 -10.92
C HIS A 16 -6.85 -3.33 -9.65
N ARG A 17 -6.23 -4.15 -8.78
CA ARG A 17 -6.89 -4.54 -7.54
C ARG A 17 -6.74 -3.43 -6.50
N LEU A 18 -7.85 -2.77 -6.17
CA LEU A 18 -7.88 -1.82 -5.07
C LEU A 18 -7.70 -2.55 -3.73
N ALA A 19 -6.63 -2.21 -3.02
CA ALA A 19 -6.28 -2.75 -1.72
C ALA A 19 -7.10 -2.13 -0.59
N THR A 20 -7.29 -2.88 0.48
CA THR A 20 -7.80 -2.40 1.77
C THR A 20 -6.69 -1.74 2.58
N LYS A 21 -7.07 -0.97 3.61
CA LYS A 21 -6.10 -0.37 4.55
C LYS A 21 -5.11 -1.39 5.14
N ARG A 22 -5.58 -2.60 5.47
CA ARG A 22 -4.73 -3.65 6.06
C ARG A 22 -3.75 -4.23 5.03
N GLU A 23 -4.17 -4.36 3.78
CA GLU A 23 -3.31 -4.84 2.69
C GLU A 23 -2.23 -3.81 2.34
N VAL A 24 -2.58 -2.51 2.27
CA VAL A 24 -1.59 -1.44 2.08
C VAL A 24 -0.58 -1.41 3.23
N ALA A 25 -1.05 -1.53 4.47
CA ALA A 25 -0.17 -1.58 5.63
C ALA A 25 0.82 -2.74 5.56
N ARG A 26 0.34 -3.93 5.15
CA ARG A 26 1.20 -5.11 4.94
C ARG A 26 2.19 -4.90 3.80
N PHE A 27 1.74 -4.35 2.68
CA PHE A 27 2.57 -4.07 1.50
C PHE A 27 3.72 -3.12 1.84
N LEU A 28 3.44 -2.06 2.60
CA LEU A 28 4.44 -1.09 3.05
C LEU A 28 5.19 -1.52 4.32
N GLN A 29 4.86 -2.67 4.91
CA GLN A 29 5.39 -3.14 6.20
C GLN A 29 5.23 -2.13 7.36
N VAL A 30 4.11 -1.40 7.38
CA VAL A 30 3.76 -0.43 8.43
C VAL A 30 2.50 -0.83 9.17
N THR A 31 2.18 -0.10 10.24
CA THR A 31 0.91 -0.31 10.96
C THR A 31 -0.27 0.31 10.20
N PRO A 32 -1.50 -0.21 10.36
CA PRO A 32 -2.70 0.44 9.82
C PRO A 32 -2.90 1.87 10.33
N ARG A 33 -2.38 2.18 11.53
CA ARG A 33 -2.39 3.53 12.11
C ARG A 33 -1.53 4.49 11.28
N THR A 34 -0.39 4.03 10.79
CA THR A 34 0.46 4.79 9.86
C THR A 34 -0.30 5.15 8.59
N ILE A 35 -1.08 4.22 8.04
CA ILE A 35 -1.90 4.49 6.86
C ILE A 35 -2.96 5.56 7.14
N GLU A 36 -3.60 5.55 8.32
CA GLU A 36 -4.53 6.62 8.70
C GLU A 36 -3.85 7.98 8.82
N THR A 37 -2.62 8.01 9.34
CA THR A 37 -1.81 9.24 9.35
C THR A 37 -1.54 9.70 7.92
N TYR A 38 -1.13 8.81 7.02
CA TYR A 38 -0.92 9.14 5.61
C TYR A 38 -2.21 9.64 4.95
N GLN A 39 -3.38 9.06 5.26
CA GLN A 39 -4.66 9.57 4.78
C GLN A 39 -4.91 11.02 5.19
N ARG A 40 -4.59 11.38 6.45
CA ARG A 40 -4.70 12.77 6.93
C ARG A 40 -3.70 13.70 6.24
N LEU A 41 -2.57 13.17 5.80
CA LEU A 41 -1.55 13.89 5.02
C LEU A 41 -1.87 13.96 3.52
N GLY A 42 -2.99 13.42 3.07
CA GLY A 42 -3.41 13.48 1.66
C GLY A 42 -3.05 12.26 0.83
N LEU A 43 -2.88 11.08 1.45
CA LEU A 43 -2.70 9.82 0.71
C LEU A 43 -3.92 9.55 -0.21
N PRO A 44 -3.69 9.27 -1.51
CA PRO A 44 -4.77 8.97 -2.44
C PRO A 44 -5.55 7.72 -2.01
N HIS A 45 -6.87 7.84 -1.99
CA HIS A 45 -7.78 6.76 -1.65
C HIS A 45 -9.14 6.95 -2.33
N TYR A 46 -9.79 5.83 -2.64
CA TYR A 46 -11.15 5.76 -3.13
C TYR A 46 -12.08 5.44 -1.96
N ARG A 47 -13.16 6.19 -1.83
CA ARG A 47 -14.22 5.90 -0.85
C ARG A 47 -15.26 4.98 -1.49
N LEU A 48 -15.45 3.80 -0.91
CA LEU A 48 -16.48 2.84 -1.29
C LEU A 48 -17.61 2.90 -0.24
N GLY A 49 -18.58 3.78 -0.48
CA GLY A 49 -19.65 4.07 0.47
C GLY A 49 -19.18 4.86 1.69
N SER A 50 -19.93 4.78 2.79
CA SER A 50 -19.75 5.65 3.96
C SER A 50 -18.61 5.25 4.90
N ARG A 51 -18.10 4.01 4.84
CA ARG A 51 -17.15 3.48 5.85
C ARG A 51 -15.96 2.71 5.29
N ARG A 52 -15.84 2.51 3.98
CA ARG A 52 -14.77 1.67 3.42
C ARG A 52 -13.90 2.50 2.50
N ASN A 53 -12.59 2.48 2.77
CA ASN A 53 -11.58 3.03 1.88
C ASN A 53 -10.89 1.93 1.11
N ARG A 54 -10.46 2.29 -0.09
CA ARG A 54 -9.76 1.45 -1.05
C ARG A 54 -8.58 2.23 -1.62
N TYR A 55 -7.49 1.55 -1.91
CA TYR A 55 -6.24 2.18 -2.28
C TYR A 55 -5.67 1.50 -3.53
N ASP A 56 -5.25 2.30 -4.50
CA ASP A 56 -4.38 1.81 -5.55
C ASP A 56 -2.95 1.79 -5.01
N LEU A 57 -2.32 0.60 -4.98
CA LEU A 57 -0.95 0.42 -4.48
C LEU A 57 0.06 1.23 -5.30
N SER A 58 -0.15 1.34 -6.61
CA SER A 58 0.73 2.11 -7.49
C SER A 58 0.65 3.61 -7.16
N ALA A 59 -0.56 4.12 -6.91
CA ALA A 59 -0.76 5.51 -6.51
C ALA A 59 -0.18 5.80 -5.12
N VAL A 60 -0.34 4.86 -4.17
CA VAL A 60 0.26 4.95 -2.83
C VAL A 60 1.78 5.01 -2.91
N GLN A 61 2.38 4.14 -3.72
CA GLN A 61 3.83 4.09 -3.90
C GLN A 61 4.36 5.40 -4.52
N ARG A 62 3.76 5.88 -5.61
CA ARG A 62 4.14 7.17 -6.22
C ARG A 62 4.03 8.33 -5.23
N TRP A 63 2.98 8.37 -4.42
CA TRP A 63 2.80 9.41 -3.40
C TRP A 63 3.91 9.38 -2.34
N LEU A 64 4.36 8.19 -1.94
CA LEU A 64 5.49 8.05 -1.01
C LEU A 64 6.80 8.50 -1.65
N GLU A 65 7.06 8.10 -2.88
CA GLU A 65 8.27 8.49 -3.63
C GLU A 65 8.38 10.01 -3.77
N THR A 66 7.28 10.70 -4.10
CA THR A 66 7.25 12.18 -4.17
C THR A 66 7.55 12.83 -2.82
N ARG A 67 7.19 12.20 -1.70
CA ARG A 67 7.42 12.74 -0.35
C ARG A 67 8.77 12.39 0.24
N ALA A 68 9.38 11.28 -0.16
CA ALA A 68 10.70 10.87 0.29
C ALA A 68 11.83 11.67 -0.41
N GLN A 69 11.52 12.35 -1.52
CA GLN A 69 12.44 13.23 -2.24
C GLN A 69 12.48 14.67 -1.67
N LEU A 70 11.82 14.92 -0.53
CA LEU A 70 11.87 16.17 0.24
C LEU A 70 12.63 15.94 1.55
#